data_AF-A0AAD5QQE2-F1
#
_entry.id   AF-A0AAD5QQE2-F1
#
_cell.length_a   1.000
_cell.length_b   1.000
_cell.length_c   1.000
_cell.angle_alpha   90.00
_cell.angle_beta   90.00
_cell.angle_gamma   90.00
#
_symmetry.space_group_name_H-M   'P 1'
#
loop_
_entity.id
_entity.type
_entity.pdbx_description
1 polymer ?
#
loop_
_entity_poly.entity_id
_entity_poly.type
_entity_poly.pdbx_seq_one_letter_code
_entity_poly.pdbx_strand_id
1 'polypeptide(L)'
;MVVGTLASVQLAALFLLEQLPQSSAVRELVFVQAIWRHGDRAPRSLPYPKDPYGEAAWQRGWNQLTNVGFFPILILPLGSSSKL
;
A
#
# COMPACT_ATOMS: atom_id res chain seq x y z
N MET A 1 17.64 -20.75 -55.09
CA MET A 1 16.35 -20.15 -54.66
C MET A 1 16.02 -20.40 -53.19
N VAL A 2 16.44 -21.51 -52.56
CA VAL A 2 16.10 -21.85 -51.16
C VAL A 2 16.84 -21.01 -50.09
N VAL A 3 18.07 -20.53 -50.38
CA VAL A 3 18.86 -19.74 -49.42
C VAL A 3 18.29 -18.32 -49.23
N GLY A 4 17.75 -17.72 -50.30
CA GLY A 4 17.15 -16.38 -50.24
C GLY A 4 15.84 -16.33 -49.46
N THR A 5 15.04 -17.41 -49.50
CA THR A 5 13.79 -17.50 -48.74
C THR A 5 14.03 -17.66 -47.25
N LEU A 6 15.02 -18.46 -46.85
CA LEU A 6 15.43 -18.62 -45.44
C LEU A 6 15.92 -17.29 -44.84
N ALA A 7 16.74 -16.54 -45.58
CA ALA A 7 17.21 -15.22 -45.15
C ALA A 7 16.02 -14.25 -44.97
N SER A 8 15.09 -14.20 -45.93
CA SER A 8 13.91 -13.33 -45.82
C SER A 8 12.97 -13.70 -44.65
N VAL A 9 12.83 -14.99 -44.34
CA VAL A 9 12.05 -15.46 -43.18
C VAL A 9 12.73 -15.08 -41.87
N GLN A 10 14.06 -15.19 -41.79
CA GLN A 10 14.81 -14.75 -40.62
C GLN A 10 14.70 -13.23 -40.40
N LEU A 11 14.81 -12.43 -41.46
CA LEU A 11 14.64 -10.98 -41.37
C LEU A 11 13.21 -10.59 -40.96
N ALA A 12 12.20 -11.26 -41.51
CA ALA A 12 10.80 -11.03 -41.12
C ALA A 12 10.53 -11.43 -39.66
N ALA A 13 11.14 -12.51 -39.19
CA ALA A 13 11.03 -12.96 -37.80
C ALA A 13 11.70 -11.97 -36.82
N LEU A 14 12.88 -11.44 -37.16
CA LEU A 14 13.56 -10.41 -36.39
C LEU A 14 12.75 -9.11 -36.34
N PHE A 15 12.18 -8.70 -37.47
CA PHE A 15 11.28 -7.53 -37.53
C PHE A 15 10.02 -7.72 -36.67
N LEU A 16 9.43 -8.93 -36.65
CA LEU A 16 8.28 -9.24 -35.80
C LEU A 16 8.64 -9.22 -34.30
N LEU A 17 9.85 -9.66 -33.94
CA LEU A 17 10.36 -9.68 -32.57
C LEU A 17 10.57 -8.26 -32.01
N GLU A 18 10.97 -7.30 -32.84
CA GLU A 18 11.10 -5.88 -32.46
C GLU A 18 9.75 -5.19 -32.21
N GLN A 19 8.65 -5.69 -32.80
CA GLN A 19 7.31 -5.14 -32.57
C GLN A 19 6.66 -5.63 -31.26
N LEU A 20 7.31 -6.52 -30.52
CA LEU A 20 6.80 -6.93 -29.22
C LEU A 20 6.90 -5.76 -28.23
N PRO A 21 5.81 -5.37 -27.56
CA PRO A 21 5.87 -4.29 -26.59
C PRO A 21 6.78 -4.69 -25.43
N GLN A 22 7.96 -4.06 -25.34
CA GLN A 22 8.84 -4.14 -24.18
C GLN A 22 8.25 -3.32 -23.02
N SER A 23 7.16 -3.83 -22.47
CA SER A 23 6.42 -3.19 -21.38
C SER A 23 6.97 -3.65 -20.03
N SER A 24 8.11 -3.09 -19.62
CA SER A 24 8.37 -2.87 -18.20
C SER A 24 8.93 -1.47 -18.00
N ALA A 25 8.14 -0.45 -18.38
CA ALA A 25 8.47 0.91 -17.98
C ALA A 25 8.45 0.99 -16.45
N VAL A 26 9.61 1.25 -15.85
CA VAL A 26 9.72 1.53 -14.41
C VAL A 26 8.84 2.75 -14.12
N ARG A 27 7.83 2.57 -13.28
CA ARG A 27 6.94 3.66 -12.86
C ARG A 27 7.52 4.29 -11.61
N GLU A 28 7.75 5.60 -11.67
CA GLU A 28 8.21 6.39 -10.53
C GLU A 28 7.01 6.95 -9.77
N LEU A 29 6.99 6.77 -8.45
CA LEU A 29 5.99 7.35 -7.57
C LEU A 29 6.33 8.82 -7.32
N VAL A 30 5.63 9.74 -8.00
CA VAL A 30 5.89 11.18 -7.87
C VAL A 30 5.29 11.76 -6.58
N PHE A 31 4.07 11.35 -6.21
CA PHE A 31 3.39 11.86 -5.03
C PHE A 31 2.28 10.92 -4.54
N VAL A 32 2.11 10.83 -3.22
CA VAL A 32 0.98 10.17 -2.57
C VAL A 32 0.42 11.08 -1.50
N GLN A 33 -0.90 11.25 -1.50
CA GLN A 33 -1.63 11.80 -0.38
C GLN A 33 -2.64 10.79 0.11
N ALA A 34 -2.70 10.61 1.42
CA ALA A 34 -3.71 9.79 2.05
C ALA A 34 -4.24 10.47 3.31
N ILE A 35 -5.51 10.19 3.58
CA ILE A 35 -6.29 10.79 4.66
C ILE A 35 -6.72 9.64 5.55
N TRP A 36 -6.28 9.66 6.80
CA TRP A 36 -6.63 8.66 7.79
C TRP A 36 -7.35 9.29 8.97
N ARG A 37 -8.28 8.52 9.54
CA ARG A 37 -8.81 8.81 10.88
C ARG A 37 -7.78 8.40 11.92
N HIS A 38 -7.91 8.94 13.13
CA HIS A 38 -7.23 8.38 14.30
C HIS A 38 -7.63 6.91 14.52
N GLY A 39 -6.72 6.14 15.13
CA GLY A 39 -7.00 4.79 15.63
C GLY A 39 -7.98 4.80 16.81
N ASP A 40 -8.33 3.62 17.30
CA ASP A 40 -9.30 3.46 18.39
C ASP A 40 -8.94 4.28 19.65
N ARG A 41 -9.93 4.97 20.23
CA ARG A 41 -9.77 5.89 21.37
C ARG A 41 -10.83 5.63 22.42
N ALA A 42 -10.49 5.92 23.67
CA ALA A 42 -11.47 6.06 24.74
C ALA A 42 -12.49 7.17 24.40
N PRO A 43 -13.73 7.08 24.92
CA PRO A 43 -14.73 8.14 24.82
C PRO A 43 -14.17 9.48 25.31
N ARG A 44 -14.77 10.57 24.85
CA ARG A 44 -14.37 11.92 25.28
C ARG A 44 -14.76 12.22 26.73
N SER A 45 -15.82 11.58 27.21
CA SER A 45 -16.42 11.72 28.53
C SER A 45 -17.33 10.53 28.81
N LEU A 46 -17.95 10.48 30.00
CA LEU A 46 -18.95 9.47 30.35
C LEU A 46 -20.08 9.47 29.29
N PRO A 47 -20.28 8.37 28.54
CA PRO A 47 -21.17 8.36 27.38
C PRO A 47 -22.64 8.34 27.80
N TYR A 48 -22.95 7.68 28.92
CA TYR A 48 -24.30 7.61 29.48
C TYR A 48 -24.28 7.94 30.98
N PRO A 49 -25.25 8.70 31.50
CA PRO A 49 -25.24 9.14 32.91
C PRO A 49 -25.20 8.04 33.96
N LYS A 50 -25.61 6.81 33.60
CA LYS A 50 -25.64 5.63 34.48
C LYS A 50 -24.62 4.56 34.05
N ASP A 51 -23.67 4.90 33.19
CA ASP A 51 -22.63 3.96 32.80
C ASP A 51 -21.74 3.65 34.02
N PRO A 52 -21.61 2.38 34.44
CA PRO A 52 -20.77 2.02 35.57
C PRO A 52 -19.26 2.18 35.26
N TYR A 53 -18.88 2.34 33.99
CA TYR A 53 -17.50 2.43 33.55
C TYR A 53 -17.09 3.88 33.27
N GLY A 54 -16.58 4.53 34.32
CA GLY A 54 -15.97 5.87 34.24
C GLY A 54 -14.54 5.89 33.70
N GLU A 55 -13.80 6.97 33.97
CA GLU A 55 -12.45 7.18 33.40
C GLU A 55 -11.47 6.08 33.76
N ALA A 56 -11.56 5.57 34.98
CA ALA A 56 -10.68 4.52 35.50
C ALA A 56 -10.79 3.19 34.74
N ALA A 57 -11.88 2.97 34.00
CA ALA A 57 -12.02 1.80 33.12
C ALA A 57 -11.13 1.90 31.86
N TRP A 58 -10.63 3.10 31.54
CA TRP A 58 -9.76 3.35 30.39
C TRP A 58 -8.33 3.48 30.89
N GLN A 59 -7.45 2.56 30.46
CA GLN A 59 -6.07 2.44 30.95
C GLN A 59 -5.24 3.74 30.85
N ARG A 60 -5.60 4.64 29.94
CA ARG A 60 -4.91 5.91 29.71
C ARG A 60 -5.80 7.14 29.97
N GLY A 61 -7.01 6.94 30.48
CA GLY A 61 -8.02 7.98 30.66
C GLY A 61 -8.79 8.34 29.39
N TRP A 62 -9.62 9.37 29.47
CA TRP A 62 -10.52 9.78 28.40
C TRP A 62 -9.79 10.29 27.16
N ASN A 63 -10.42 10.11 25.98
CA ASN A 63 -9.97 10.63 24.70
C ASN A 63 -8.56 10.18 24.24
N GLN A 64 -7.92 9.28 24.98
CA GLN A 64 -6.61 8.73 24.65
C GLN A 64 -6.73 7.52 23.72
N LEU A 65 -5.67 7.28 22.95
CA LEU A 65 -5.57 6.12 22.08
C LEU A 65 -5.48 4.83 22.91
N THR A 66 -6.32 3.85 22.62
CA THR A 66 -6.26 2.54 23.28
C THR A 66 -5.06 1.75 22.77
N ASN A 67 -4.69 0.66 23.44
CA ASN A 67 -3.64 -0.23 22.93
C ASN A 67 -4.06 -0.88 21.60
N VAL A 68 -5.37 -1.08 21.41
CA VAL A 68 -5.96 -1.54 20.14
C VAL A 68 -5.81 -0.48 19.05
N GLY A 69 -5.94 0.81 19.39
CA GLY A 69 -5.77 1.90 18.43
C GLY A 69 -4.33 2.19 18.04
N PHE A 70 -3.36 1.85 18.90
CA PHE A 70 -1.94 2.09 18.67
C PHE A 70 -1.34 1.15 17.62
N PHE A 71 -1.64 -0.15 17.71
CA PHE A 71 -1.06 -1.18 16.85
C PHE A 71 -1.35 -0.96 15.35
N PRO A 72 -2.61 -0.70 14.91
CA PRO A 72 -2.92 -0.49 13.50
C PRO A 72 -2.33 0.79 12.91
N ILE A 73 -2.11 1.84 13.72
CA ILE A 73 -1.46 3.07 13.24
C ILE A 73 0.02 2.83 12.96
N LEU A 74 0.68 2.04 13.81
CA LEU A 74 2.12 1.78 13.69
C LEU A 74 2.44 0.84 12.52
N ILE A 75 1.51 -0.05 12.15
CA ILE A 75 1.65 -0.98 11.03
C ILE A 75 1.04 -0.36 9.76
N LEU A 76 1.56 0.79 9.34
CA LEU A 76 1.63 1.01 7.91
C LEU A 76 2.79 0.14 7.43
N PRO A 77 2.59 -0.77 6.45
CA PRO A 77 3.72 -1.37 5.79
C PRO A 77 4.40 -0.23 5.03
N LEU A 78 5.38 0.42 5.67
CA LEU A 78 6.54 0.90 4.95
C LEU A 78 7.06 -0.35 4.26
N GLY A 79 6.66 -0.51 3.01
CA GLY A 79 7.12 -1.60 2.17
C GLY A 79 8.62 -1.69 2.37
N SER A 80 9.07 -2.85 2.81
CA SER A 80 10.47 -3.23 2.78
C SER A 80 10.91 -3.06 1.32
N SER A 81 11.42 -1.88 0.99
CA SER A 81 12.21 -1.62 -0.21
C SER A 81 13.60 -2.19 0.05
N SER A 82 13.64 -3.49 0.33
CA SER A 82 14.85 -4.29 0.30
C SER A 82 15.00 -4.75 -1.13
N LYS A 83 15.53 -3.86 -1.98
CA LYS A 83 16.20 -4.12 -3.26
C LYS A 83 16.56 -2.78 -3.90
N LEU A 84 17.61 -2.15 -3.37
CA LEU A 84 18.73 -1.59 -4.13
C LEU A 84 20.00 -1.84 -3.31
#